data_AF-A0A2D2DNA1-F1
#
_entry.id   AF-A0A2D2DNA1-F1
#
_cell.length_a   1.000
_cell.length_b   1.000
_cell.length_c   1.000
_cell.angle_alpha   90.00
_cell.angle_beta   90.00
_cell.angle_gamma   90.00
#
_symmetry.space_group_name_H-M   'P 1'
#
loop_
_entity.id
_entity.type
_entity.pdbx_description
1 polymer ?
#
loop_
_entity_poly.entity_id
_entity_poly.type
_entity_poly.pdbx_seq_one_letter_code
_entity_poly.pdbx_strand_id
1 'polypeptide(L)'
;MNHALIRSLLAVALTTVFASAQAQVPEATPQELADLESAAPNLVAAIECKRKLVYTDAVKAFVKDPNSFENIILPAPVSIFGLRTVVIGVTEDDGNGGGGYVAKFSNVSLKEVAKAARVKGPDYKRNVKGGGMIEVGSEDKETVYITCIRGASDD
;
A
#
# COMPACT_ATOMS: atom_id res chain seq x y z
N MET A 1 7.07 -56.20 52.43
CA MET A 1 5.84 -55.42 52.17
C MET A 1 6.25 -54.00 51.84
N ASN A 2 5.66 -53.47 50.77
CA ASN A 2 6.04 -52.26 50.05
C ASN A 2 6.01 -50.97 50.88
N HIS A 3 6.82 -50.01 50.41
CA HIS A 3 6.62 -48.55 50.33
C HIS A 3 7.79 -47.77 50.97
N ALA A 4 8.29 -46.66 50.44
CA ALA A 4 8.30 -46.00 49.15
C ALA A 4 9.00 -44.65 49.40
N LEU A 5 9.84 -44.20 48.45
CA LEU A 5 10.06 -42.78 48.12
C LEU A 5 10.77 -41.92 49.22
N ILE A 6 11.50 -40.83 49.00
CA ILE A 6 11.60 -39.81 47.94
C ILE A 6 13.09 -39.41 47.83
N ARG A 7 13.63 -39.34 46.61
CA ARG A 7 14.88 -38.61 46.29
C ARG A 7 14.55 -37.13 46.15
N SER A 8 15.10 -36.27 47.02
CA SER A 8 14.99 -34.82 46.91
C SER A 8 16.15 -34.25 46.10
N LEU A 9 15.87 -33.73 44.91
CA LEU A 9 16.74 -32.80 44.18
C LEU A 9 15.86 -31.63 43.72
N LEU A 10 15.86 -30.56 44.50
CA LEU A 10 15.30 -29.26 44.12
C LEU A 10 16.45 -28.44 43.52
N ALA A 11 16.54 -28.40 42.19
CA ALA A 11 17.32 -27.40 41.48
C ALA A 11 16.33 -26.38 40.91
N VAL A 12 16.22 -25.23 41.57
CA VAL A 12 15.46 -24.09 41.06
C VAL A 12 16.36 -23.36 40.07
N ALA A 13 16.15 -23.58 38.78
CA ALA A 13 16.76 -22.77 37.73
C ALA A 13 15.84 -21.59 37.42
N LEU A 14 16.20 -20.40 37.92
CA LEU A 14 15.53 -19.15 37.61
C LEU A 14 16.03 -18.66 36.24
N THR A 15 15.37 -19.07 35.16
CA THR A 15 15.59 -18.48 33.83
C THR A 15 14.77 -17.19 33.73
N THR A 16 15.41 -16.05 33.95
CA THR A 16 14.85 -14.74 33.59
C THR A 16 14.85 -14.61 32.07
N VAL A 17 13.69 -14.80 31.44
CA VAL A 17 13.49 -14.47 30.02
C VAL A 17 13.33 -12.96 29.93
N PHE A 18 14.34 -12.27 29.39
CA PHE A 18 14.18 -10.88 28.96
C PHE A 18 13.30 -10.87 27.71
N ALA A 19 12.01 -10.60 27.89
CA ALA A 19 11.12 -10.25 26.79
C ALA A 19 11.52 -8.86 26.27
N SER A 20 12.30 -8.82 25.20
CA SER A 20 12.49 -7.60 24.43
C SER A 20 11.16 -7.21 23.81
N ALA A 21 10.51 -6.18 24.37
CA ALA A 21 9.36 -5.51 23.78
C ALA A 21 9.80 -4.79 22.49
N GLN A 22 9.92 -5.54 21.40
CA GLN A 22 9.84 -4.95 20.07
C GLN A 22 8.36 -4.59 19.90
N ALA A 23 8.06 -3.32 19.62
CA ALA A 23 6.72 -2.90 19.24
C ALA A 23 6.31 -3.73 18.01
N GLN A 24 5.58 -4.81 18.23
CA GLN A 24 5.05 -5.63 17.15
C GLN A 24 4.01 -4.74 16.47
N VAL A 25 4.33 -4.30 15.24
CA VAL A 25 3.30 -3.74 14.35
C VAL A 25 2.18 -4.77 14.33
N PRO A 26 0.93 -4.40 14.67
CA PRO A 26 -0.17 -5.35 14.70
C PRO A 26 -0.24 -6.08 13.37
N GLU A 27 -0.22 -7.40 13.43
CA GLU A 27 -0.45 -8.22 12.23
C GLU A 27 -1.87 -7.93 11.73
N ALA A 28 -2.01 -7.78 10.41
CA ALA A 28 -3.30 -7.52 9.79
C ALA A 28 -4.31 -8.61 10.18
N THR A 29 -5.50 -8.20 10.58
CA THR A 29 -6.57 -9.13 10.91
C THR A 29 -7.06 -9.85 9.65
N PRO A 30 -7.62 -11.07 9.79
CA PRO A 30 -8.23 -11.78 8.65
C PRO A 30 -9.30 -10.96 7.91
N GLN A 31 -10.03 -10.11 8.65
CA GLN A 31 -11.05 -9.24 8.06
C GLN A 31 -10.41 -8.14 7.20
N GLU A 32 -9.36 -7.47 7.68
CA GLU A 32 -8.65 -6.44 6.89
C GLU A 32 -8.05 -7.02 5.60
N LEU A 33 -7.56 -8.26 5.65
CA LEU A 33 -7.07 -8.96 4.46
C LEU A 33 -8.20 -9.27 3.47
N ALA A 34 -9.37 -9.72 3.96
CA ALA A 34 -10.54 -9.99 3.11
C ALA A 34 -11.12 -8.70 2.50
N ASP A 35 -11.16 -7.61 3.26
CA ASP A 35 -11.57 -6.29 2.77
C ASP A 35 -10.60 -5.79 1.70
N LEU A 36 -9.29 -5.98 1.91
CA LEU A 36 -8.27 -5.62 0.92
C LEU A 36 -8.40 -6.46 -0.35
N GLU A 37 -8.62 -7.76 -0.24
CA GLU A 37 -8.84 -8.64 -1.41
C GLU A 37 -10.03 -8.14 -2.25
N SER A 38 -11.09 -7.69 -1.60
CA SER A 38 -12.28 -7.12 -2.26
C SER A 38 -12.04 -5.72 -2.84
N ALA A 39 -11.22 -4.89 -2.19
CA ALA A 39 -10.93 -3.51 -2.61
C ALA A 39 -9.86 -3.44 -3.71
N ALA A 40 -8.86 -4.33 -3.67
CA ALA A 40 -7.65 -4.27 -4.49
C ALA A 40 -7.93 -4.16 -6.00
N PRO A 41 -8.88 -4.90 -6.61
CA PRO A 41 -9.16 -4.76 -8.04
C PRO A 41 -9.60 -3.35 -8.45
N ASN A 42 -10.26 -2.61 -7.56
CA ASN A 42 -10.70 -1.23 -7.83
C ASN A 42 -9.57 -0.23 -7.62
N LEU A 43 -8.81 -0.37 -6.53
CA LEU A 43 -7.64 0.47 -6.23
C LEU A 43 -6.57 0.34 -7.33
N VAL A 44 -6.20 -0.90 -7.68
CA VAL A 44 -5.21 -1.18 -8.73
C VAL A 44 -5.68 -0.63 -10.07
N ALA A 45 -6.94 -0.83 -10.45
CA ALA A 45 -7.44 -0.32 -11.73
C ALA A 45 -7.49 1.21 -11.79
N ALA A 46 -7.69 1.89 -10.66
CA ALA A 46 -7.64 3.35 -10.57
C ALA A 46 -6.20 3.87 -10.72
N ILE A 47 -5.27 3.36 -9.91
CA ILE A 47 -3.86 3.75 -9.90
C ILE A 47 -3.17 3.40 -11.23
N GLU A 48 -3.52 2.28 -11.86
CA GLU A 48 -3.00 1.92 -13.17
C GLU A 48 -3.66 2.67 -14.33
N CYS A 49 -4.47 3.69 -14.03
CA CYS A 49 -5.18 4.49 -15.02
C CYS A 49 -6.08 3.65 -15.96
N LYS A 50 -6.63 2.51 -15.50
CA LYS A 50 -7.55 1.69 -16.30
C LYS A 50 -9.01 2.18 -16.25
N ARG A 51 -9.46 2.70 -15.10
CA ARG A 51 -10.80 3.32 -14.91
C ARG A 51 -10.83 4.28 -13.72
N LYS A 52 -11.83 5.15 -13.61
CA LYS A 52 -12.05 5.94 -12.38
C LYS A 52 -12.23 5.01 -11.17
N LEU A 53 -11.84 5.45 -9.98
CA LEU A 53 -12.02 4.68 -8.75
C LEU A 53 -13.51 4.43 -8.51
N VAL A 54 -13.85 3.18 -8.15
CA VAL A 54 -15.20 2.77 -7.79
C VAL A 54 -15.26 2.58 -6.28
N TYR A 55 -16.02 3.43 -5.59
CA TYR A 55 -16.14 3.45 -4.13
C TYR A 55 -17.13 2.40 -3.63
N THR A 56 -16.74 1.14 -3.71
CA THR A 56 -17.43 0.05 -3.02
C THR A 56 -17.23 0.17 -1.50
N ASP A 57 -18.02 -0.54 -0.71
CA ASP A 57 -17.86 -0.56 0.74
C ASP A 57 -16.48 -1.07 1.18
N ALA A 58 -15.92 -2.03 0.43
CA ALA A 58 -14.55 -2.50 0.64
C ALA A 58 -13.50 -1.39 0.40
N VAL A 59 -13.67 -0.54 -0.62
CA VAL A 59 -12.75 0.60 -0.85
C VAL A 59 -12.87 1.62 0.28
N LYS A 60 -14.10 1.91 0.75
CA LYS A 60 -14.36 2.81 1.89
C LYS A 60 -13.83 2.26 3.23
N ALA A 61 -13.50 0.97 3.31
CA ALA A 61 -12.79 0.43 4.47
C ALA A 61 -11.41 1.10 4.63
N PHE A 62 -10.77 1.50 3.53
CA PHE A 62 -9.43 2.10 3.51
C PHE A 62 -9.45 3.60 3.18
N VAL A 63 -10.25 4.03 2.20
CA VAL A 63 -10.35 5.44 1.78
C VAL A 63 -11.45 6.11 2.59
N LYS A 64 -11.09 6.67 3.76
CA LYS A 64 -12.05 7.34 4.66
C LYS A 64 -12.42 8.74 4.21
N ASP A 65 -11.43 9.49 3.74
CA ASP A 65 -11.61 10.81 3.17
C ASP A 65 -10.96 10.85 1.79
N PRO A 66 -11.76 10.85 0.71
CA PRO A 66 -11.24 10.88 -0.66
C PRO A 66 -10.67 12.24 -1.05
N ASN A 67 -10.68 13.26 -0.18
CA ASN A 67 -10.02 14.55 -0.40
C ASN A 67 -8.79 14.73 0.48
N SER A 68 -8.38 13.69 1.22
CA SER A 68 -7.18 13.72 2.03
C SER A 68 -5.94 13.51 1.17
N PHE A 69 -4.89 14.29 1.46
CA PHE A 69 -3.55 14.09 0.89
C PHE A 69 -2.70 13.10 1.70
N GLU A 70 -3.28 12.49 2.74
CA GLU A 70 -2.58 11.53 3.58
C GLU A 70 -2.38 10.18 2.87
N ASN A 71 -1.26 9.53 3.22
CA ASN A 71 -0.97 8.19 2.76
C ASN A 71 -1.92 7.19 3.42
N ILE A 72 -2.49 6.30 2.63
CA ILE A 72 -3.21 5.12 3.09
C ILE A 72 -2.23 3.95 3.13
N ILE A 73 -2.07 3.36 4.31
CA ILE A 73 -1.23 2.17 4.52
C ILE A 73 -2.12 0.93 4.47
N LEU A 74 -1.91 0.09 3.45
CA LEU A 74 -2.65 -1.14 3.25
C LEU A 74 -2.13 -2.26 4.16
N PRO A 75 -3.00 -3.16 4.65
CA PRO A 75 -2.62 -4.25 5.54
C PRO A 75 -1.73 -5.32 4.86
N ALA A 76 -1.72 -5.38 3.52
CA ALA A 76 -0.83 -6.23 2.75
C ALA A 76 -0.47 -5.58 1.39
N PRO A 77 0.64 -6.01 0.76
CA PRO A 77 1.08 -5.41 -0.49
C PRO A 77 0.16 -5.73 -1.68
N VAL A 78 -0.20 -4.70 -2.45
CA VAL A 78 -0.85 -4.83 -3.76
C VAL A 78 0.15 -4.67 -4.89
N SER A 79 -0.16 -5.22 -6.08
CA SER A 79 0.68 -5.12 -7.27
C SER A 79 0.17 -4.01 -8.19
N ILE A 80 1.02 -3.01 -8.44
CA ILE A 80 0.76 -1.85 -9.31
C ILE A 80 1.82 -1.87 -10.41
N PHE A 81 1.40 -2.07 -11.65
CA PHE A 81 2.29 -2.29 -12.80
C PHE A 81 3.34 -3.41 -12.57
N GLY A 82 3.04 -4.38 -11.70
CA GLY A 82 3.96 -5.45 -11.32
C GLY A 82 4.91 -5.12 -10.15
N LEU A 83 4.86 -3.90 -9.61
CA LEU A 83 5.61 -3.49 -8.42
C LEU A 83 4.73 -3.59 -7.18
N ARG A 84 5.30 -4.05 -6.06
CA ARG A 84 4.56 -4.23 -4.81
C ARG A 84 4.62 -2.96 -3.97
N THR A 85 3.48 -2.55 -3.42
CA THR A 85 3.41 -1.45 -2.46
C THR A 85 2.32 -1.70 -1.41
N VAL A 86 2.49 -1.12 -0.24
CA VAL A 86 1.46 -0.97 0.79
C VAL A 86 1.00 0.49 0.94
N VAL A 87 1.60 1.43 0.21
CA VAL A 87 1.34 2.86 0.39
C VAL A 87 0.66 3.42 -0.85
N ILE A 88 -0.56 3.90 -0.67
CA ILE A 88 -1.34 4.53 -1.74
C ILE A 88 -1.86 5.90 -1.29
N GLY A 89 -2.33 6.70 -2.24
CA GLY A 89 -3.04 7.95 -2.00
C GLY A 89 -4.24 8.06 -2.95
N VAL A 90 -5.31 8.69 -2.48
CA VAL A 90 -6.53 8.89 -3.27
C VAL A 90 -7.02 10.31 -3.05
N THR A 91 -7.05 11.09 -4.11
CA THR A 91 -7.71 12.39 -4.19
C THR A 91 -8.81 12.34 -5.24
N GLU A 92 -10.03 12.67 -4.86
CA GLU A 92 -11.16 12.75 -5.77
C GLU A 92 -11.12 14.00 -6.65
N ASP A 93 -11.84 13.91 -7.75
CA ASP A 93 -12.07 15.02 -8.66
C ASP A 93 -13.09 15.97 -8.02
N ASP A 94 -12.63 17.09 -7.49
CA ASP A 94 -13.49 18.16 -6.96
C ASP A 94 -14.14 19.02 -8.07
N GLY A 95 -13.94 18.63 -9.34
CA GLY A 95 -14.45 19.34 -10.51
C GLY A 95 -13.50 20.40 -11.07
N ASN A 96 -12.31 20.62 -10.49
CA ASN A 96 -11.35 21.64 -10.95
C ASN A 96 -9.99 21.11 -11.42
N GLY A 97 -9.73 19.81 -11.35
CA GLY A 97 -8.39 19.29 -11.69
C GLY A 97 -8.24 17.80 -11.92
N GLY A 98 -9.34 17.03 -11.82
CA GLY A 98 -9.28 15.60 -11.96
C GLY A 98 -8.80 14.86 -10.71
N GLY A 99 -9.30 13.65 -10.51
CA GLY A 99 -8.91 12.80 -9.38
C GLY A 99 -7.50 12.24 -9.55
N GLY A 100 -6.73 12.19 -8.47
CA GLY A 100 -5.36 11.66 -8.40
C GLY A 100 -5.30 10.35 -7.61
N TYR A 101 -4.72 9.32 -8.21
CA TYR A 101 -4.55 8.02 -7.55
C TYR A 101 -3.07 7.64 -7.55
N VAL A 102 -2.48 7.57 -6.35
CA VAL A 102 -1.03 7.46 -6.15
C VAL A 102 -0.68 6.09 -5.58
N ALA A 103 0.44 5.53 -6.02
CA ALA A 103 1.16 4.44 -5.35
C ALA A 103 2.59 4.90 -5.07
N LYS A 104 3.07 4.68 -3.85
CA LYS A 104 4.44 5.04 -3.43
C LYS A 104 5.27 3.78 -3.22
N PHE A 105 6.54 3.82 -3.60
CA PHE A 105 7.46 2.69 -3.56
C PHE A 105 8.73 3.11 -2.85
N SER A 106 9.08 2.40 -1.78
CA SER A 106 10.36 2.56 -1.10
C SER A 106 11.38 1.61 -1.70
N ASN A 107 12.65 2.02 -1.75
CA ASN A 107 13.77 1.18 -2.20
C ASN A 107 13.67 0.69 -3.65
N VAL A 108 12.93 1.40 -4.51
CA VAL A 108 12.86 1.15 -5.97
C VAL A 108 13.30 2.41 -6.69
N SER A 109 14.11 2.29 -7.73
CA SER A 109 14.61 3.46 -8.46
C SER A 109 13.53 4.09 -9.35
N LEU A 110 13.62 5.41 -9.57
CA LEU A 110 12.75 6.14 -10.50
C LEU A 110 12.68 5.47 -11.88
N LYS A 111 13.84 4.98 -12.36
CA LYS A 111 13.95 4.30 -13.66
C LYS A 111 13.19 2.98 -13.71
N GLU A 112 13.22 2.19 -12.64
CA GLU A 112 12.49 0.92 -12.55
C GLU A 112 10.98 1.17 -12.52
N VAL A 113 10.54 2.15 -11.73
CA VAL A 113 9.14 2.56 -11.67
C VAL A 113 8.64 3.08 -13.02
N ALA A 114 9.41 3.96 -13.68
CA ALA A 114 9.09 4.46 -15.01
C ALA A 114 9.01 3.34 -16.06
N LYS A 115 9.94 2.38 -16.00
CA LYS A 115 9.93 1.19 -16.87
C LYS A 115 8.67 0.35 -16.66
N ALA A 116 8.28 0.08 -15.41
CA ALA A 116 7.09 -0.68 -15.07
C ALA A 116 5.81 -0.01 -15.61
N ALA A 117 5.67 1.30 -15.41
CA ALA A 117 4.53 2.10 -15.88
C ALA A 117 4.56 2.40 -17.39
N ARG A 118 5.61 1.98 -18.09
CA ARG A 118 5.90 2.28 -19.51
C ARG A 118 5.95 3.78 -19.81
N VAL A 119 6.46 4.55 -18.86
CA VAL A 119 6.63 5.99 -18.95
C VAL A 119 8.04 6.32 -19.45
N LYS A 120 8.16 7.32 -20.33
CA LYS A 120 9.41 7.73 -20.96
C LYS A 120 9.45 9.26 -21.10
N GLY A 121 10.63 9.80 -21.40
CA GLY A 121 10.82 11.23 -21.64
C GLY A 121 11.31 11.98 -20.40
N PRO A 122 11.67 13.27 -20.57
CA PRO A 122 12.25 14.08 -19.50
C PRO A 122 11.30 14.32 -18.33
N ASP A 123 9.98 14.40 -18.60
CA ASP A 123 8.99 14.75 -17.59
C ASP A 123 8.35 13.53 -16.91
N TYR A 124 8.73 12.32 -17.32
CA TYR A 124 8.15 11.07 -16.83
C TYR A 124 6.61 11.08 -16.80
N LYS A 125 6.00 11.53 -17.91
CA LYS A 125 4.55 11.57 -18.11
C LYS A 125 4.13 10.78 -19.35
N ARG A 126 2.94 10.17 -19.29
CA ARG A 126 2.33 9.46 -20.42
C ARG A 126 0.81 9.55 -20.36
N ASN A 127 0.20 10.03 -21.46
CA ASN A 127 -1.25 9.99 -21.61
C ASN A 127 -1.76 8.56 -21.79
N VAL A 128 -2.94 8.28 -21.23
CA VAL A 128 -3.61 6.99 -21.33
C VAL A 128 -4.81 7.10 -22.24
N LYS A 129 -4.90 6.20 -23.23
CA LYS A 129 -6.04 6.15 -24.15
C LYS A 129 -7.33 5.95 -23.37
N GLY A 130 -8.31 6.84 -23.57
CA GLY A 130 -9.56 6.84 -22.81
C GLY A 130 -9.56 7.80 -21.61
N GLY A 131 -8.54 8.67 -21.50
CA GLY A 131 -8.50 9.78 -20.57
C GLY A 131 -7.60 9.54 -19.35
N GLY A 132 -6.86 10.59 -18.99
CA GLY A 132 -5.94 10.64 -17.87
C GLY A 132 -4.46 10.54 -18.25
N MET A 133 -3.60 10.78 -17.28
CA MET A 133 -2.16 10.83 -17.42
C MET A 133 -1.51 10.00 -16.31
N ILE A 134 -0.53 9.19 -16.67
CA ILE A 134 0.37 8.56 -15.70
C ILE A 134 1.61 9.44 -15.58
N GLU A 135 1.93 9.84 -14.36
CA GLU A 135 3.17 10.51 -14.01
C GLU A 135 3.98 9.62 -13.05
N VAL A 136 5.30 9.63 -13.20
CA VAL A 136 6.24 8.97 -12.30
C VAL A 136 7.22 10.00 -11.77
N GLY A 137 7.42 10.04 -10.46
CA GLY A 137 8.29 11.02 -9.84
C GLY A 137 8.89 10.54 -8.53
N SER A 138 9.67 11.39 -7.88
CA SER A 138 10.27 11.13 -6.57
C SER A 138 9.74 12.15 -5.57
N GLU A 139 9.27 11.67 -4.43
CA GLU A 139 8.89 12.52 -3.29
C GLU A 139 10.14 12.94 -2.51
N ASP A 140 11.06 12.00 -2.32
CA ASP A 140 12.36 12.20 -1.69
C ASP A 140 13.40 11.23 -2.29
N LYS A 141 14.55 11.05 -1.61
CA LYS A 141 15.64 10.17 -2.10
C LYS A 141 15.32 8.68 -2.00
N GLU A 142 14.34 8.29 -1.20
CA GLU A 142 14.00 6.92 -0.84
C GLU A 142 12.63 6.49 -1.38
N THR A 143 11.77 7.46 -1.70
CA THR A 143 10.37 7.26 -2.10
C THR A 143 10.13 7.75 -3.52
N VAL A 144 9.72 6.81 -4.38
CA VAL A 144 9.29 7.06 -5.76
C VAL A 144 7.79 6.82 -5.85
N TYR A 145 7.07 7.58 -6.67
CA TYR A 145 5.64 7.42 -6.86
C TYR A 145 5.25 7.15 -8.32
N ILE A 146 4.12 6.48 -8.50
CA ILE A 146 3.31 6.50 -9.72
C ILE A 146 2.01 7.20 -9.35
N THR A 147 1.58 8.17 -10.15
CA THR A 147 0.25 8.76 -10.02
C THR A 147 -0.53 8.64 -11.32
N CYS A 148 -1.81 8.30 -11.20
CA CYS A 148 -2.79 8.44 -12.25
C CYS A 148 -3.63 9.68 -12.00
N ILE A 149 -3.57 10.65 -12.92
CA ILE A 149 -4.35 11.89 -12.87
C ILE A 149 -5.46 11.76 -13.91
N ARG A 150 -6.73 11.76 -13.47
CA ARG A 150 -7.89 11.63 -14.36
C ARG A 150 -8.72 12.91 -14.36
N GLY A 151 -8.82 13.58 -15.50
CA GLY A 151 -9.50 14.88 -15.60
C GLY A 151 -8.54 16.03 -15.89
N ALA A 152 -7.23 15.75 -16.02
CA ALA A 152 -6.36 16.55 -16.87
C ALA A 152 -6.91 16.43 -18.30
N SER A 153 -7.71 17.42 -18.71
CA SER A 153 -8.27 17.54 -20.05
C SER A 153 -7.17 17.40 -21.10
N ASP A 154 -7.49 16.66 -22.18
CA ASP A 154 -6.79 16.84 -23.44
C ASP A 154 -7.19 18.24 -23.96
N ASP A 155 -6.34 19.25 -23.74
CA ASP A 155 -6.38 20.49 -24.53
C ASP A 155 -5.74 20.24 -25.91
#